data_AF-A0A1M7M6F6-F1
#
_entry.id   AF-A0A1M7M6F6-F1
#
_cell.length_a   1.000
_cell.length_b   1.000
_cell.length_c   1.000
_cell.angle_alpha   90.00
_cell.angle_beta   90.00
_cell.angle_gamma   90.00
#
_symmetry.space_group_name_H-M   'P 1'
#
loop_
_entity.id
_entity.type
_entity.pdbx_description
1 polymer ?
#
loop_
_entity_poly.entity_id
_entity_poly.type
_entity_poly.pdbx_seq_one_letter_code
_entity_poly.pdbx_strand_id
1 'polypeptide(L)'
;MNDRLRGRYPFEKTLQQVKQILAELPLSVRKLFRVIDRSVMDSIHSDPAATLAITGVQGISFNNSADGPELRAGKGGAHGYFPDFKEIRTGFVAMGAGLNKGAVFPEIGLEDVAPLIAKLLGLELKQADGVFYPGMLMPAKKQN
;
A
#
# COMPACT_ATOMS: atom_id res chain seq x y z
N MET A 1 10.01 -9.73 -14.84
CA MET A 1 9.26 -9.18 -15.99
C MET A 1 10.19 -9.21 -17.21
N ASN A 2 9.78 -9.84 -18.31
CA ASN A 2 10.67 -10.14 -19.44
C ASN A 2 11.09 -8.89 -20.21
N ASP A 3 12.40 -8.76 -20.45
CA ASP A 3 13.12 -7.69 -21.16
C ASP A 3 12.65 -7.45 -22.62
N ARG A 4 11.75 -8.30 -23.14
CA ARG A 4 11.30 -8.33 -24.54
C ARG A 4 10.32 -7.21 -24.94
N LEU A 5 9.78 -6.44 -24.01
CA LEU A 5 8.85 -5.34 -24.32
C LEU A 5 9.49 -3.94 -24.34
N ARG A 6 10.75 -3.80 -23.90
CA ARG A 6 11.46 -2.51 -23.91
C ARG A 6 11.86 -2.02 -25.32
N GLY A 7 11.76 -2.88 -26.35
CA GLY A 7 12.30 -2.59 -27.69
C GLY A 7 11.33 -1.91 -28.67
N ARG A 8 10.05 -1.67 -28.32
CA ARG A 8 9.04 -1.25 -29.32
C ARG A 8 8.74 0.26 -29.36
N TYR A 9 9.13 1.00 -28.32
CA TYR A 9 9.14 2.47 -28.25
C TYR A 9 10.26 2.89 -27.29
N PRO A 10 10.91 4.06 -27.43
CA PRO A 10 11.86 4.54 -26.44
C PRO A 10 11.12 4.80 -25.13
N PHE A 11 11.04 3.78 -24.28
CA PHE A 11 10.29 3.74 -23.04
C PHE A 11 10.51 4.99 -22.17
N GLU A 12 11.76 5.42 -22.08
CA GLU A 12 12.15 6.65 -21.40
C GLU A 12 11.49 7.90 -22.00
N LYS A 13 11.43 8.00 -23.33
CA LYS A 13 10.75 9.12 -24.00
C LYS A 13 9.26 9.13 -23.68
N THR A 14 8.60 7.98 -23.70
CA THR A 14 7.17 7.88 -23.35
C THR A 14 6.95 8.26 -21.89
N LEU A 15 7.79 7.79 -20.96
CA LEU A 15 7.70 8.16 -19.55
C LEU A 15 7.85 9.66 -19.33
N GLN A 16 8.84 10.28 -19.99
CA GLN A 16 9.07 11.72 -19.92
C GLN A 16 7.89 12.50 -20.50
N GLN A 17 7.34 12.05 -21.63
CA GLN A 17 6.14 12.66 -22.22
C GLN A 17 4.93 12.57 -21.27
N VAL A 18 4.69 11.43 -20.63
CA VAL A 18 3.60 11.27 -19.66
C VAL A 18 3.80 12.20 -18.45
N LYS A 19 5.03 12.27 -17.91
CA LYS A 19 5.36 13.19 -16.81
C LYS A 19 5.12 14.65 -17.19
N GLN A 20 5.50 15.03 -18.40
CA GLN A 20 5.27 16.38 -18.92
C GLN A 20 3.77 16.68 -19.03
N ILE A 21 2.98 15.78 -19.60
CA ILE A 21 1.52 15.93 -19.69
C ILE A 21 0.91 16.15 -18.30
N LEU A 22 1.28 15.33 -17.31
CA LEU A 22 0.78 15.47 -15.94
C LEU A 22 1.21 16.79 -15.29
N ALA A 23 2.42 17.26 -15.57
CA ALA A 23 2.95 18.51 -15.04
C ALA A 23 2.28 19.76 -15.64
N GLU A 24 1.88 19.69 -16.91
CA GLU A 24 1.24 20.77 -17.67
C GLU A 24 -0.28 20.88 -17.42
N LEU A 25 -0.89 19.89 -16.76
CA LEU A 25 -2.31 19.95 -16.41
C LEU A 25 -2.65 21.22 -15.61
N PRO A 26 -3.87 21.77 -15.79
CA PRO A 26 -4.34 22.90 -14.99
C PRO A 26 -4.18 22.64 -13.49
N LEU A 27 -3.86 23.67 -12.71
CA LEU A 27 -3.69 23.55 -11.27
C LEU A 27 -4.92 22.95 -10.57
N SER A 28 -6.13 23.24 -11.08
CA SER A 28 -7.38 22.65 -10.60
C SER A 28 -7.38 21.12 -10.69
N VAL A 29 -6.84 20.56 -11.77
CA VAL A 29 -6.76 19.12 -12.01
C VAL A 29 -5.61 18.49 -11.23
N ARG A 30 -4.43 19.14 -11.21
CA ARG A 30 -3.27 18.63 -10.46
C ARG A 30 -3.52 18.51 -8.96
N LYS A 31 -4.44 19.28 -8.38
CA LYS A 31 -4.85 19.16 -6.97
C LYS A 31 -5.63 17.88 -6.64
N LEU A 32 -6.10 17.14 -7.64
CA LEU A 32 -6.94 15.95 -7.47
C LEU A 32 -6.12 14.66 -7.28
N PHE A 33 -4.83 14.68 -7.58
CA PHE A 33 -3.96 13.51 -7.47
C PHE A 33 -2.54 13.89 -7.09
N ARG A 34 -1.77 12.90 -6.64
CA ARG A 34 -0.33 12.99 -6.41
C ARG A 34 0.39 12.04 -7.34
N VAL A 35 1.47 12.51 -7.97
CA VAL A 35 2.44 11.64 -8.65
C VAL A 35 3.36 11.04 -7.58
N ILE A 36 3.54 9.72 -7.60
CA ILE A 36 4.42 9.03 -6.67
C ILE A 36 5.78 8.82 -7.35
N ASP A 37 6.82 9.37 -6.73
CA ASP A 37 8.19 9.24 -7.21
C ASP A 37 8.73 7.82 -7.01
N ARG A 38 9.75 7.48 -7.81
CA ARG A 38 10.34 6.14 -7.78
C ARG A 38 10.90 5.77 -6.40
N SER A 39 11.59 6.70 -5.73
CA SER A 39 12.12 6.45 -4.38
C SER A 39 11.02 6.14 -3.36
N VAL A 40 9.87 6.81 -3.47
CA VAL A 40 8.71 6.55 -2.60
C VAL A 40 8.11 5.19 -2.94
N MET A 41 7.92 4.88 -4.22
CA MET A 41 7.48 3.56 -4.70
C MET A 41 8.37 2.43 -4.18
N ASP A 42 9.69 2.61 -4.17
CA ASP A 42 10.66 1.65 -3.64
C ASP A 42 10.53 1.48 -2.13
N SER A 43 10.42 2.57 -1.38
CA SER A 43 10.33 2.54 0.08
C SER A 43 9.11 1.81 0.62
N ILE A 44 8.03 1.73 -0.17
CA ILE A 44 6.78 1.05 0.21
C ILE A 44 6.66 -0.34 -0.42
N HIS A 45 7.74 -0.86 -1.01
CA HIS A 45 7.77 -2.16 -1.68
C HIS A 45 6.68 -2.33 -2.74
N SER A 46 6.38 -1.25 -3.49
CA SER A 46 5.42 -1.31 -4.59
C SER A 46 5.94 -2.19 -5.75
N ASP A 47 5.06 -2.48 -6.72
CA ASP A 47 5.40 -3.33 -7.85
C ASP A 47 6.69 -2.85 -8.57
N PRO A 48 7.77 -3.65 -8.58
CA PRO A 48 9.03 -3.27 -9.21
C PRO A 48 8.90 -3.05 -10.72
N ALA A 49 7.85 -3.59 -11.36
CA ALA A 49 7.54 -3.35 -12.76
C ALA A 49 6.95 -1.95 -13.04
N ALA A 50 6.28 -1.36 -12.06
CA ALA A 50 5.63 -0.07 -12.24
C ALA A 50 6.67 1.05 -12.30
N THR A 51 6.62 1.88 -13.33
CA THR A 51 7.64 2.94 -13.56
C THR A 51 7.11 4.34 -13.25
N LEU A 52 5.79 4.46 -13.11
CA LEU A 52 5.10 5.66 -12.66
C LEU A 52 3.84 5.21 -11.92
N ALA A 53 3.52 5.87 -10.81
CA ALA A 53 2.26 5.71 -10.13
C ALA A 53 1.64 7.09 -9.87
N ILE A 54 0.30 7.13 -9.90
CA ILE A 54 -0.49 8.26 -9.43
C ILE A 54 -1.49 7.75 -8.41
N THR A 55 -1.80 8.57 -7.41
CA THR A 55 -2.83 8.28 -6.42
C THR A 55 -3.79 9.46 -6.33
N GLY A 56 -5.09 9.19 -6.20
CA GLY A 56 -6.07 10.24 -5.96
C GLY A 56 -5.88 10.82 -4.56
N VAL A 57 -6.17 12.10 -4.37
CA VAL A 57 -6.36 12.63 -3.01
C VAL A 57 -7.65 12.04 -2.42
N GLN A 58 -7.77 12.02 -1.09
CA GLN A 58 -8.94 11.45 -0.42
C GLN A 58 -10.26 11.99 -1.00
N GLY A 59 -11.16 11.08 -1.38
CA GLY A 59 -12.43 11.40 -2.03
C GLY A 59 -12.39 11.45 -3.57
N ILE A 60 -11.20 11.37 -4.18
CA ILE A 60 -11.02 11.28 -5.64
C ILE A 60 -10.68 9.85 -6.05
N SER A 61 -11.25 9.37 -7.14
CA SER A 61 -10.99 8.03 -7.69
C SER A 61 -10.87 8.08 -9.21
N PHE A 62 -10.01 7.22 -9.77
CA PHE A 62 -9.88 7.08 -11.22
C PHE A 62 -10.91 6.08 -11.76
N ASN A 63 -11.27 6.24 -13.03
CA ASN A 63 -12.06 5.27 -13.79
C ASN A 63 -11.43 5.08 -15.19
N ASN A 64 -12.00 4.20 -16.01
CA ASN A 64 -11.43 3.84 -17.31
C ASN A 64 -11.98 4.64 -18.49
N SER A 65 -12.77 5.69 -18.25
CA SER A 65 -13.26 6.56 -19.33
C SER A 65 -12.10 7.40 -19.88
N ALA A 66 -11.91 7.36 -21.20
CA ALA A 66 -10.88 8.14 -21.89
C ALA A 66 -11.41 9.49 -22.42
N ASP A 67 -12.70 9.71 -22.29
CA ASP A 67 -13.46 10.84 -22.79
C ASP A 67 -14.41 11.40 -21.73
N GLY A 68 -14.90 12.62 -21.97
CA GLY A 68 -15.78 13.34 -21.05
C GLY A 68 -15.03 14.28 -20.10
N PRO A 69 -15.73 14.83 -19.09
CA PRO A 69 -15.14 15.79 -18.16
C PRO A 69 -14.11 15.12 -17.25
N GLU A 70 -13.07 15.87 -16.87
CA GLU A 70 -11.97 15.40 -16.02
C GLU A 70 -12.44 15.02 -14.62
N LEU A 71 -13.48 15.69 -14.13
CA LEU A 71 -14.10 15.43 -12.83
C LEU A 71 -15.62 15.33 -12.98
N ARG A 72 -16.19 14.27 -12.41
CA ARG A 72 -17.63 14.05 -12.31
C ARG A 72 -17.98 13.48 -10.95
N ALA A 73 -19.22 13.68 -10.52
CA ALA A 73 -19.72 13.10 -9.29
C ALA A 73 -19.65 11.55 -9.34
N GLY A 74 -19.02 10.96 -8.34
CA GLY A 74 -19.04 9.51 -8.09
C GLY A 74 -20.19 9.11 -7.17
N LYS A 75 -20.41 7.80 -7.04
CA LYS A 75 -21.33 7.22 -6.04
C LYS A 75 -20.61 6.11 -5.29
N GLY A 76 -20.82 6.02 -3.98
CA GLY A 76 -20.19 5.04 -3.10
C GLY A 76 -18.82 5.48 -2.58
N GLY A 77 -18.12 4.55 -1.93
CA GLY A 77 -16.74 4.73 -1.47
C GLY A 77 -15.74 4.14 -2.46
N ALA A 78 -14.52 4.68 -2.48
CA ALA A 78 -13.40 4.13 -3.21
C ALA A 78 -12.32 3.60 -2.23
N HIS A 79 -11.48 2.70 -2.70
CA HIS A 79 -10.34 2.15 -1.97
C HIS A 79 -9.09 2.18 -2.86
N GLY A 80 -7.94 1.77 -2.32
CA GLY A 80 -6.67 1.75 -3.07
C GLY A 80 -5.93 3.09 -3.09
N TYR A 81 -6.27 3.98 -2.17
CA TYR A 81 -5.49 5.19 -1.91
C TYR A 81 -4.09 4.85 -1.39
N PHE A 82 -3.18 5.81 -1.49
CA PHE A 82 -1.89 5.70 -0.85
C PHE A 82 -2.06 5.58 0.68
N PRO A 83 -1.28 4.71 1.36
CA PRO A 83 -1.55 4.33 2.75
C PRO A 83 -0.99 5.35 3.77
N ASP A 84 -1.21 6.65 3.58
CA ASP A 84 -0.66 7.73 4.42
C ASP A 84 -1.70 8.49 5.28
N PHE A 85 -2.96 8.03 5.34
CA PHE A 85 -4.00 8.64 6.17
C PHE A 85 -4.85 7.62 6.92
N LYS A 86 -5.48 8.04 8.02
CA LYS A 86 -6.15 7.13 8.96
C LYS A 86 -7.35 6.38 8.37
N GLU A 87 -8.09 7.00 7.44
CA GLU A 87 -9.31 6.43 6.86
C GLU A 87 -9.05 5.27 5.90
N ILE A 88 -7.80 5.06 5.45
CA ILE A 88 -7.43 3.90 4.63
C ILE A 88 -7.00 2.68 5.47
N ARG A 89 -6.88 2.87 6.79
CA ARG A 89 -6.45 1.82 7.72
C ARG A 89 -7.62 0.90 8.04
N THR A 90 -7.30 -0.38 8.24
CA THR A 90 -8.26 -1.38 8.71
C THR A 90 -8.01 -1.73 10.18
N GLY A 91 -9.00 -2.35 10.81
CA GLY A 91 -8.86 -2.90 12.15
C GLY A 91 -8.35 -4.34 12.13
N PHE A 92 -7.55 -4.71 13.12
CA PHE A 92 -7.15 -6.08 13.40
C PHE A 92 -7.51 -6.43 14.84
N VAL A 93 -8.23 -7.54 15.03
CA VAL A 93 -8.61 -8.07 16.35
C VAL A 93 -8.33 -9.56 16.38
N ALA A 94 -7.65 -10.02 17.43
CA ALA A 94 -7.36 -11.43 17.64
C ALA A 94 -7.65 -11.82 19.10
N MET A 95 -8.23 -13.00 19.30
CA MET A 95 -8.53 -13.55 20.62
C MET A 95 -8.40 -15.07 20.56
N GLY A 96 -7.76 -15.68 21.57
CA GLY A 96 -7.61 -17.12 21.62
C GLY A 96 -6.46 -17.56 22.51
N ALA A 97 -6.17 -18.86 22.48
CA ALA A 97 -5.04 -19.44 23.19
C ALA A 97 -3.72 -18.84 22.72
N GLY A 98 -2.79 -18.63 23.66
CA GLY A 98 -1.47 -18.06 23.39
C GLY A 98 -1.43 -16.53 23.31
N LEU A 99 -2.53 -15.87 22.93
CA LEU A 99 -2.59 -14.40 22.82
C LEU A 99 -2.70 -13.71 24.19
N ASN A 100 -2.01 -12.59 24.33
CA ASN A 100 -2.07 -11.75 25.53
C ASN A 100 -3.44 -11.06 25.65
N LYS A 101 -4.00 -11.02 26.87
CA LYS A 101 -5.32 -10.43 27.10
C LYS A 101 -5.20 -8.92 27.28
N GLY A 102 -6.06 -8.17 26.58
CA GLY A 102 -6.13 -6.71 26.72
C GLY A 102 -4.93 -5.95 26.16
N ALA A 103 -4.05 -6.62 25.40
CA ALA A 103 -2.98 -5.94 24.69
C ALA A 103 -3.55 -5.07 23.56
N VAL A 104 -3.16 -3.80 23.54
CA VAL A 104 -3.56 -2.84 22.51
C VAL A 104 -2.31 -2.29 21.85
N PHE A 105 -2.24 -2.44 20.53
CA PHE A 105 -1.20 -1.86 19.69
C PHE A 105 -1.86 -0.76 18.85
N PRO A 106 -1.42 0.52 18.96
CA PRO A 106 -2.06 1.61 18.22
C PRO A 106 -2.03 1.42 16.70
N GLU A 107 -0.96 0.81 16.20
CA GLU A 107 -0.75 0.53 14.78
C GLU A 107 0.21 -0.66 14.63
N ILE A 108 -0.08 -1.54 13.68
CA ILE A 108 0.80 -2.62 13.20
C ILE A 108 0.68 -2.70 11.67
N GLY A 109 1.69 -3.22 11.00
CA GLY A 109 1.64 -3.54 9.58
C GLY A 109 0.75 -4.77 9.32
N LEU A 110 0.20 -4.89 8.11
CA LEU A 110 -0.52 -6.10 7.72
C LEU A 110 0.43 -7.30 7.61
N GLU A 111 1.66 -7.03 7.20
CA GLU A 111 2.80 -7.95 7.14
C GLU A 111 3.16 -8.53 8.52
N ASP A 112 2.83 -7.85 9.63
CA ASP A 112 3.11 -8.30 11.00
C ASP A 112 2.20 -9.47 11.44
N VAL A 113 1.06 -9.66 10.75
CA VAL A 113 0.08 -10.71 11.07
C VAL A 113 0.65 -12.11 10.82
N ALA A 114 1.42 -12.31 9.75
CA ALA A 114 1.98 -13.62 9.42
C ALA A 114 3.03 -14.09 10.46
N PRO A 115 4.02 -13.26 10.89
CA PRO A 115 4.90 -13.58 12.02
C PRO A 115 4.16 -13.95 13.31
N LEU A 116 3.08 -13.24 13.66
CA LEU A 116 2.26 -13.56 14.83
C LEU A 116 1.66 -14.97 14.72
N ILE A 117 1.04 -15.29 13.57
CA ILE A 117 0.44 -16.60 13.31
C ILE A 117 1.51 -17.69 13.37
N ALA A 118 2.68 -17.48 12.77
CA ALA A 118 3.78 -18.44 12.83
C ALA A 118 4.22 -18.73 14.27
N LYS A 119 4.33 -17.71 15.12
CA LYS A 119 4.65 -17.90 16.55
C LYS A 119 3.57 -18.70 17.28
N LEU A 120 2.29 -18.44 17.02
CA LEU A 120 1.19 -19.20 17.61
C LEU A 120 1.20 -20.69 17.19
N LEU A 121 1.61 -20.97 15.96
CA LEU A 121 1.68 -22.32 15.40
C LEU A 121 3.02 -23.04 15.69
N GLY A 122 3.99 -22.38 16.33
CA GLY A 122 5.32 -22.93 16.51
C GLY A 122 6.10 -23.12 15.20
N LEU A 123 5.78 -22.31 14.17
CA LEU A 123 6.42 -22.33 12.86
C LEU A 123 7.49 -21.24 12.75
N GLU A 124 8.42 -21.43 11.81
CA GLU A 124 9.42 -20.44 11.46
C GLU A 124 9.14 -19.86 10.06
N LEU A 125 8.97 -18.53 9.98
CA LEU A 125 8.85 -17.78 8.73
C LEU A 125 10.11 -16.93 8.54
N LYS A 126 11.16 -17.52 7.94
CA LYS A 126 12.48 -16.88 7.78
C LYS A 126 12.48 -15.65 6.85
N GLN A 127 11.49 -15.55 5.98
CA GLN A 127 11.40 -14.55 4.91
C GLN A 127 10.19 -13.63 5.07
N ALA A 128 9.61 -13.56 6.27
CA ALA A 128 8.55 -12.59 6.53
C ALA A 128 9.15 -11.18 6.64
N ASP A 129 8.56 -10.23 5.93
CA ASP A 129 8.96 -8.81 6.00
C ASP A 129 8.49 -8.15 7.31
N GLY A 130 7.40 -8.65 7.90
CA GLY A 130 6.82 -8.11 9.12
C GLY A 130 7.53 -8.47 10.42
N VAL A 131 7.12 -7.81 11.49
CA VAL A 131 7.68 -7.91 12.83
C VAL A 131 6.72 -8.64 13.75
N PHE A 132 7.24 -9.61 14.50
CA PHE A 132 6.54 -10.16 15.65
C PHE A 132 6.80 -9.30 16.90
N TYR A 133 5.74 -8.77 17.51
CA TYR A 133 5.84 -8.04 18.78
C TYR A 133 5.62 -8.99 19.97
N PRO A 134 6.62 -9.20 20.85
CA PRO A 134 6.52 -10.18 21.94
C PRO A 134 5.33 -9.97 22.88
N GLY A 135 4.88 -8.73 23.07
CA GLY A 135 3.72 -8.40 23.91
C GLY A 135 2.38 -8.92 23.38
N MET A 136 2.33 -9.44 22.15
CA MET A 136 1.15 -10.06 21.56
C MET A 136 0.85 -11.44 22.15
N LEU A 137 1.85 -12.14 22.70
CA LEU A 137 1.67 -13.44 23.33
C LEU A 137 1.71 -13.35 24.85
N MET A 138 1.02 -14.28 25.50
CA MET A 138 1.16 -14.45 26.94
C MET A 138 2.61 -14.75 27.31
N PRO A 139 3.11 -14.25 28.46
CA PRO A 139 4.41 -14.65 28.95
C PRO A 139 4.46 -16.17 29.14
N ALA A 140 5.60 -16.77 28.82
CA ALA A 140 5.80 -18.19 29.03
C ALA A 140 5.51 -18.55 30.50
N LYS A 141 4.72 -19.61 30.72
CA LYS A 141 4.55 -20.15 32.08
C LYS A 141 5.94 -20.60 32.56
N LYS A 142 6.41 -20.06 33.70
CA LYS A 142 7.58 -20.61 34.38
C LYS A 142 7.30 -22.09 34.67
N GLN A 143 8.17 -22.97 34.18
CA GLN A 143 8.19 -24.35 34.65
C GLN A 143 8.76 -24.31 36.07
N ASN A 144 7.94 -24.71 37.04
CA ASN A 144 8.38 -25.02 38.40
C ASN A 144 8.88 -26.46 38.44
#